data_AF-A0A952LAS4-F1
#
_entry.id   AF-A0A952LAS4-F1
#
_cell.length_a   1.000
_cell.length_b   1.000
_cell.length_c   1.000
_cell.angle_alpha   90.00
_cell.angle_beta   90.00
_cell.angle_gamma   90.00
#
_symmetry.space_group_name_H-M   'P 1'
#
loop_
_entity.id
_entity.type
_entity.pdbx_description
1 polymer ?
#
loop_
_entity_poly.entity_id
_entity_poly.type
_entity_poly.pdbx_seq_one_letter_code
_entity_poly.pdbx_strand_id
1 'polypeptide(L)'
;PNPDDIYIQSPIRGDLAYRVSGNRGTCKIVSFTTQKVLSGTADEMPRPNGHFEYDDSDLGIALGEDFEVVFSAERPAGYTGKWAQIDPQAGGMMVRYRSYDWENEVDPVLSIECLDAVPPKPRLTPEQIASRITEMAKFPARKTRLYYAMQNGVKERVGFNVFEPVQYPGALMKQVYWPACFRFEEDEALIIETDLPERRPYWNIQLNDPYFNALEYVYRLSSLNGHTAKVSSDGRFRAVIALTDPGVPNWLDPAGYTEGGIYGRWFDCDSAPVPIIKRVKLAELREHLPDDTPVVTAEQRADELRRRVRACQRRRRW
;
A
#
# COMPACT_ATOMS: atom_id res chain seq x y z
N PRO A 1 -4.34 4.57 0.73
CA PRO A 1 -2.99 4.20 1.23
C PRO A 1 -2.99 2.72 1.65
N ASN A 2 -1.91 1.96 1.46
CA ASN A 2 -1.89 0.54 1.81
C ASN A 2 -1.82 0.33 3.34
N PRO A 3 -2.74 -0.39 3.99
CA PRO A 3 -2.70 -0.67 5.43
C PRO A 3 -1.43 -1.37 5.89
N ASP A 4 -0.85 -2.21 5.02
CA ASP A 4 0.37 -2.97 5.31
C ASP A 4 1.64 -2.12 5.25
N ASP A 5 1.61 -0.97 4.59
CA ASP A 5 2.78 -0.12 4.37
C ASP A 5 2.90 0.98 5.44
N ILE A 6 4.12 1.18 5.95
CA ILE A 6 4.55 2.48 6.48
C ILE A 6 5.28 3.23 5.37
N TYR A 7 4.91 4.49 5.16
CA TYR A 7 5.49 5.36 4.15
C TYR A 7 6.37 6.41 4.82
N ILE A 8 7.64 6.46 4.47
CA ILE A 8 8.57 7.52 4.90
C ILE A 8 9.09 8.24 3.65
N GLN A 9 9.28 9.55 3.76
CA GLN A 9 9.69 10.39 2.64
C GLN A 9 10.88 11.25 3.02
N SER A 10 11.81 11.40 2.09
CA SER A 10 12.92 12.35 2.19
C SER A 10 12.99 13.19 0.91
N PRO A 11 12.91 14.52 1.00
CA PRO A 11 13.27 15.38 -0.13
C PRO A 11 14.73 15.15 -0.51
N ILE A 12 14.99 14.93 -1.79
CA ILE A 12 16.34 14.75 -2.35
C ILE A 12 16.51 15.67 -3.56
N ARG A 13 17.75 15.80 -4.01
CA ARG A 13 18.08 16.38 -5.31
C ARG A 13 18.70 15.30 -6.18
N GLY A 14 18.11 15.06 -7.35
CA GLY A 14 18.54 14.01 -8.28
C GLY A 14 19.98 14.16 -8.78
N ASP A 15 20.53 15.37 -8.74
CA ASP A 15 21.89 15.69 -9.17
C ASP A 15 22.96 15.47 -8.08
N LEU A 16 22.57 14.95 -6.91
CA LEU A 16 23.48 14.62 -5.80
C LEU A 16 23.48 13.11 -5.51
N ALA A 17 24.45 12.68 -4.72
CA ALA A 17 24.59 11.31 -4.22
C ALA A 17 24.18 11.20 -2.76
N TYR A 18 23.52 10.08 -2.42
CA TYR A 18 23.03 9.79 -1.09
C TYR A 18 23.43 8.40 -0.65
N ARG A 19 23.74 8.23 0.64
CA ARG A 19 23.87 6.93 1.29
C ARG A 19 22.62 6.67 2.12
N VAL A 20 21.97 5.54 1.89
CA VAL A 20 20.97 4.99 2.80
C VAL A 20 21.58 3.79 3.51
N SER A 21 21.53 3.79 4.83
CA SER A 21 22.14 2.72 5.63
C SER A 21 21.34 2.44 6.89
N GLY A 22 21.57 1.28 7.49
CA GLY A 22 20.98 0.89 8.76
C GLY A 22 20.59 -0.58 8.75
N ASN A 23 19.66 -0.96 9.63
CA ASN A 23 19.17 -2.33 9.73
C ASN A 23 17.90 -2.52 8.90
N ARG A 24 17.86 -3.54 8.05
CA ARG A 24 16.71 -3.89 7.18
C ARG A 24 15.47 -4.31 7.97
N GLY A 25 15.59 -4.72 9.24
CA GLY A 25 14.48 -5.31 9.97
C GLY A 25 13.93 -6.56 9.26
N THR A 26 12.74 -7.00 9.63
CA THR A 26 12.16 -8.26 9.13
C THR A 26 10.82 -8.07 8.42
N CYS A 27 10.36 -6.82 8.22
CA CYS A 27 9.15 -6.59 7.42
C CYS A 27 9.28 -7.21 6.03
N LYS A 28 8.17 -7.67 5.46
CA LYS A 28 8.16 -8.49 4.25
C LYS A 28 8.91 -7.86 3.07
N ILE A 29 8.72 -6.56 2.81
CA ILE A 29 9.35 -5.85 1.69
C ILE A 29 9.74 -4.43 2.14
N VAL A 30 10.96 -4.01 1.80
CA VAL A 30 11.36 -2.60 1.80
C VAL A 30 11.60 -2.17 0.37
N SER A 31 10.93 -1.10 -0.06
CA SER A 31 11.11 -0.52 -1.40
C SER A 31 11.44 0.95 -1.34
N PHE A 32 12.31 1.37 -2.26
CA PHE A 32 12.77 2.73 -2.46
C PHE A 32 12.27 3.21 -3.82
N THR A 33 11.47 4.28 -3.83
CA THR A 33 11.02 4.92 -5.07
C THR A 33 11.52 6.35 -5.10
N THR A 34 12.25 6.71 -6.14
CA THR A 34 12.57 8.11 -6.42
C THR A 34 11.69 8.64 -7.52
N GLN A 35 11.28 9.91 -7.40
CA GLN A 35 10.42 10.57 -8.37
C GLN A 35 10.67 12.07 -8.39
N LYS A 36 10.43 12.69 -9.55
CA LYS A 36 10.55 14.14 -9.74
C LYS A 36 9.70 14.94 -8.75
N VAL A 37 8.45 14.54 -8.56
CA VAL A 37 7.55 15.15 -7.58
C VAL A 37 6.83 14.06 -6.79
N LEU A 38 6.54 14.35 -5.52
CA LEU A 38 5.76 13.47 -4.68
C LEU A 38 4.26 13.76 -4.91
N SER A 39 3.40 12.76 -4.73
CA SER A 39 1.97 12.95 -4.89
C SER A 39 1.44 14.07 -3.98
N GLY A 40 0.72 15.03 -4.58
CA GLY A 40 0.15 16.19 -3.91
C GLY A 40 1.08 17.41 -3.80
N THR A 41 2.36 17.29 -4.19
CA THR A 41 3.33 18.41 -4.10
C THR A 41 3.40 19.26 -5.37
N ALA A 42 2.62 18.93 -6.40
CA ALA A 42 2.50 19.67 -7.65
C ALA A 42 1.02 19.75 -8.07
N ASP A 43 0.67 20.75 -8.89
CA ASP A 43 -0.71 20.95 -9.38
C ASP A 43 -1.14 19.87 -10.37
N GLU A 44 -0.20 19.43 -11.20
CA GLU A 44 -0.34 18.29 -12.09
C GLU A 44 0.77 17.29 -11.79
N MET A 45 0.40 16.01 -11.69
CA MET A 45 1.40 14.95 -11.60
C MET A 45 2.10 14.88 -12.96
N PRO A 46 3.44 15.04 -13.02
CA PRO A 46 4.16 14.82 -14.25
C PRO A 46 3.90 13.38 -14.70
N ARG A 47 3.91 13.15 -16.01
CA ARG A 47 4.05 11.79 -16.54
C ARG A 47 5.23 11.12 -15.84
N PRO A 48 5.21 9.79 -15.63
CA PRO A 48 6.27 9.06 -14.94
C PRO A 48 7.62 9.27 -15.63
N ASN A 49 8.30 10.35 -15.26
CA ASN A 49 9.56 10.79 -15.79
C ASN A 49 10.44 11.00 -14.56
N GLY A 50 11.66 10.49 -14.63
CA GLY A 50 12.57 10.46 -13.50
C GLY A 50 12.11 9.60 -12.33
N HIS A 51 11.62 8.40 -12.66
CA HIS A 51 11.15 7.41 -11.71
C HIS A 51 12.09 6.20 -11.72
N PHE A 52 12.64 5.88 -10.55
CA PHE A 52 13.33 4.61 -10.30
C PHE A 52 12.75 3.94 -9.06
N GLU A 53 12.63 2.62 -9.13
CA GLU A 53 12.19 1.80 -8.02
C GLU A 53 13.12 0.61 -7.84
N TYR A 54 13.48 0.36 -6.59
CA TYR A 54 14.21 -0.84 -6.17
C TYR A 54 13.56 -1.36 -4.91
N ASP A 55 13.39 -2.67 -4.82
CA ASP A 55 13.15 -3.32 -3.53
C ASP A 55 14.41 -3.97 -2.98
N ASP A 56 14.33 -4.47 -1.75
CA ASP A 56 15.40 -5.23 -1.12
C ASP A 56 15.92 -6.38 -1.99
N SER A 57 15.06 -7.08 -2.72
CA SER A 57 15.47 -8.18 -3.60
C SER A 57 16.34 -7.69 -4.76
N ASP A 58 15.99 -6.56 -5.38
CA ASP A 58 16.80 -5.94 -6.45
C ASP A 58 18.19 -5.53 -5.93
N LEU A 59 18.25 -5.10 -4.67
CA LEU A 59 19.47 -4.64 -4.01
C LEU A 59 20.23 -5.78 -3.31
N GLY A 60 19.67 -7.00 -3.32
CA GLY A 60 20.19 -8.18 -2.63
C GLY A 60 20.32 -7.96 -1.12
N ILE A 61 19.34 -7.30 -0.50
CA ILE A 61 19.33 -7.00 0.93
C ILE A 61 18.57 -8.07 1.71
N ALA A 62 19.24 -8.80 2.59
CA ALA A 62 18.63 -9.88 3.37
C ALA A 62 17.80 -9.37 4.57
N LEU A 63 16.85 -10.18 5.04
CA LEU A 63 16.07 -9.86 6.25
C LEU A 63 17.00 -9.73 7.47
N GLY A 64 16.82 -8.65 8.23
CA GLY A 64 17.55 -8.37 9.47
C GLY A 64 18.99 -7.91 9.28
N GLU A 65 19.50 -7.85 8.05
CA GLU A 65 20.89 -7.45 7.82
C GLU A 65 21.10 -5.94 8.01
N ASP A 66 22.31 -5.58 8.42
CA ASP A 66 22.79 -4.22 8.28
C ASP A 66 23.26 -4.01 6.84
N PHE A 67 22.85 -2.90 6.24
CA PHE A 67 23.15 -2.61 4.84
C PHE A 67 23.57 -1.15 4.64
N GLU A 68 24.22 -0.93 3.49
CA GLU A 68 24.48 0.39 2.92
C GLU A 68 24.18 0.32 1.41
N VAL A 69 23.45 1.32 0.89
CA VAL A 69 23.24 1.52 -0.55
C VAL A 69 23.50 2.97 -0.91
N VAL A 70 24.28 3.18 -1.97
CA VAL A 70 24.46 4.51 -2.58
C VAL A 70 23.42 4.75 -3.67
N PHE A 71 22.73 5.87 -3.59
CA PHE A 71 21.76 6.35 -4.58
C PHE A 71 22.33 7.58 -5.29
N SER A 72 22.50 7.52 -6.61
CA SER A 72 23.04 8.65 -7.42
C SER A 72 22.65 8.52 -8.90
N ALA A 73 22.74 9.62 -9.66
CA ALA A 73 22.46 9.61 -11.10
C ALA A 73 23.39 8.69 -11.90
N GLU A 74 24.66 8.67 -11.53
CA GLU A 74 25.69 7.80 -12.08
C GLU A 74 26.39 7.04 -10.96
N ARG A 75 26.80 5.80 -11.23
CA ARG A 75 27.55 5.00 -10.25
C ARG A 75 28.89 5.69 -9.97
N PRO A 76 29.25 5.95 -8.70
CA PRO A 76 30.54 6.55 -8.39
C PRO A 76 31.70 5.69 -8.92
N ALA A 77 32.71 6.35 -9.51
CA ALA A 77 33.85 5.65 -10.10
C ALA A 77 34.56 4.78 -9.06
N GLY A 78 34.79 3.50 -9.41
CA GLY A 78 35.44 2.53 -8.52
C GLY A 78 34.58 2.01 -7.36
N TYR A 79 33.32 2.43 -7.24
CA TYR A 79 32.43 1.93 -6.18
C TYR A 79 31.88 0.54 -6.50
N THR A 80 32.19 -0.42 -5.63
CA THR A 80 31.79 -1.83 -5.76
C THR A 80 30.66 -2.25 -4.81
N GLY A 81 30.20 -1.35 -3.93
CA GLY A 81 29.10 -1.60 -3.02
C GLY A 81 27.73 -1.64 -3.71
N LYS A 82 26.68 -1.87 -2.91
CA LYS A 82 25.29 -1.83 -3.41
C LYS A 82 24.97 -0.42 -3.89
N TRP A 83 24.44 -0.31 -5.10
CA TRP A 83 24.15 0.97 -5.74
C TRP A 83 22.83 0.92 -6.49
N ALA A 84 22.10 2.02 -6.43
CA ALA A 84 20.83 2.23 -7.10
C ALA A 84 20.83 3.54 -7.86
N GLN A 85 20.42 3.51 -9.13
CA GLN A 85 20.32 4.71 -9.94
C GLN A 85 19.12 5.57 -9.51
N ILE A 86 19.28 6.89 -9.49
CA ILE A 86 18.18 7.86 -9.37
C ILE A 86 18.20 8.80 -10.58
N ASP A 87 17.06 9.39 -10.92
CA ASP A 87 17.02 10.34 -12.04
C ASP A 87 17.59 11.70 -11.62
N PRO A 88 18.36 12.41 -12.48
CA PRO A 88 18.85 13.76 -12.19
C PRO A 88 17.76 14.78 -11.80
N GLN A 89 16.51 14.55 -12.22
CA GLN A 89 15.36 15.38 -11.89
C GLN A 89 14.60 14.92 -10.64
N ALA A 90 15.03 13.85 -9.96
CA ALA A 90 14.36 13.35 -8.76
C ALA A 90 14.32 14.43 -7.66
N GLY A 91 13.12 14.66 -7.10
CA GLY A 91 12.89 15.65 -6.03
C GLY A 91 12.54 15.01 -4.68
N GLY A 92 12.27 13.71 -4.66
CA GLY A 92 11.92 13.00 -3.44
C GLY A 92 12.15 11.50 -3.56
N MET A 93 12.54 10.90 -2.42
CA MET A 93 12.60 9.47 -2.20
C MET A 93 11.46 9.08 -1.24
N MET A 94 10.66 8.11 -1.65
CA MET A 94 9.68 7.43 -0.82
C MET A 94 10.22 6.05 -0.47
N VAL A 95 10.20 5.71 0.80
CA VAL A 95 10.50 4.36 1.29
C VAL A 95 9.21 3.74 1.84
N ARG A 96 8.94 2.48 1.47
CA ARG A 96 7.79 1.73 1.97
C ARG A 96 8.28 0.55 2.78
N TYR A 97 7.82 0.45 4.03
CA TYR A 97 8.00 -0.73 4.88
C TYR A 97 6.71 -1.52 4.82
N ARG A 98 6.69 -2.57 4.01
CA ARG A 98 5.52 -3.41 3.82
C ARG A 98 5.61 -4.59 4.75
N SER A 99 4.68 -4.64 5.72
CA SER A 99 4.60 -5.75 6.66
C SER A 99 3.46 -6.69 6.31
N TYR A 100 3.72 -8.00 6.37
CA TYR A 100 2.72 -9.03 6.10
C TYR A 100 2.18 -9.62 7.40
N ASP A 101 3.09 -9.98 8.31
CA ASP A 101 2.80 -10.32 9.71
C ASP A 101 3.10 -9.12 10.62
N TRP A 102 2.07 -8.32 10.91
CA TRP A 102 2.24 -7.12 11.73
C TRP A 102 2.59 -7.44 13.20
N GLU A 103 2.37 -8.68 13.67
CA GLU A 103 2.59 -9.04 15.06
C GLU A 103 4.06 -9.35 15.33
N ASN A 104 4.74 -9.98 14.35
CA ASN A 104 6.08 -10.53 14.52
C ASN A 104 7.16 -9.88 13.64
N GLU A 105 6.79 -9.16 12.59
CA GLU A 105 7.77 -8.45 11.77
C GLU A 105 8.22 -7.12 12.40
N VAL A 106 9.48 -6.78 12.16
CA VAL A 106 10.12 -5.57 12.69
C VAL A 106 10.40 -4.61 11.53
N ASP A 107 9.93 -3.36 11.67
CA ASP A 107 10.23 -2.30 10.70
C ASP A 107 11.75 -1.99 10.67
N PRO A 108 12.31 -1.61 9.50
CA PRO A 108 13.70 -1.21 9.39
C PRO A 108 14.01 0.07 10.18
N VAL A 109 15.29 0.25 10.50
CA VAL A 109 15.84 1.47 11.11
C VAL A 109 16.87 2.04 10.14
N LEU A 110 16.52 3.14 9.47
CA LEU A 110 17.29 3.69 8.35
C LEU A 110 17.74 5.13 8.63
N SER A 111 18.90 5.49 8.08
CA SER A 111 19.38 6.85 7.90
C SER A 111 19.54 7.16 6.42
N ILE A 112 19.47 8.44 6.06
CA ILE A 112 19.86 8.95 4.75
C ILE A 112 20.84 10.11 4.93
N GLU A 113 21.97 10.03 4.24
CA GLU A 113 23.05 11.01 4.25
C GLU A 113 23.28 11.53 2.84
N CYS A 114 23.46 12.84 2.67
CA CYS A 114 23.93 13.43 1.41
C CYS A 114 25.45 13.34 1.38
N LEU A 115 26.02 12.72 0.35
CA LEU A 115 27.46 12.52 0.20
C LEU A 115 28.16 13.74 -0.42
N ASP A 116 27.42 14.57 -1.14
CA ASP A 116 27.92 15.85 -1.62
C ASP A 116 27.94 16.89 -0.50
N ALA A 117 28.92 17.79 -0.56
CA ALA A 117 29.05 18.90 0.36
C ALA A 117 27.85 19.86 0.21
N VAL A 118 26.98 19.87 1.23
CA VAL A 118 25.87 20.82 1.34
C VAL A 118 26.10 21.75 2.54
N PRO A 119 25.90 23.06 2.39
CA PRO A 119 26.04 23.98 3.51
C PRO A 119 24.97 23.70 4.58
N PRO A 120 25.22 24.09 5.85
CA PRO A 120 24.19 24.04 6.89
C PRO A 120 22.91 24.75 6.44
N LYS A 121 21.75 24.23 6.85
CA LYS A 121 20.46 24.84 6.51
C LYS A 121 20.40 26.26 7.06
N PRO A 122 20.21 27.29 6.21
CA PRO A 122 20.08 28.66 6.69
C PRO A 122 18.74 28.85 7.41
N ARG A 123 18.65 29.90 8.23
CA ARG A 123 17.37 30.35 8.80
C ARG A 123 16.43 30.79 7.68
N LEU A 124 15.18 30.35 7.73
CA LEU A 124 14.16 30.81 6.79
C LEU A 124 13.78 32.27 7.09
N THR A 125 13.66 33.05 6.04
CA THR A 125 13.08 34.40 6.09
C THR A 125 11.56 34.31 6.31
N PRO A 126 10.92 35.36 6.86
CA PRO A 126 9.46 35.43 6.97
C PRO A 126 8.75 35.17 5.64
N GLU A 127 9.28 35.68 4.53
CA GLU A 127 8.73 35.52 3.19
C GLU A 127 8.78 34.05 2.72
N GLN A 128 9.91 33.37 2.96
CA GLN A 128 10.05 31.94 2.66
C GLN A 128 9.11 31.08 3.51
N ILE A 129 8.88 31.45 4.77
CA ILE A 129 7.93 30.76 5.65
C ILE A 129 6.51 30.93 5.10
N ALA A 130 6.09 32.16 4.79
CA ALA A 130 4.76 32.44 4.24
C ALA A 130 4.51 31.72 2.91
N SER A 131 5.52 31.71 2.02
CA SER A 131 5.47 30.98 0.75
C SER A 131 5.27 29.47 0.96
N ARG A 132 6.01 28.85 1.88
CA ARG A 132 5.89 27.42 2.18
C ARG A 132 4.54 27.06 2.80
N ILE A 133 4.01 27.89 3.69
CA ILE A 133 2.67 27.71 4.27
C ILE A 133 1.60 27.76 3.17
N THR A 134 1.74 28.72 2.24
CA THR A 134 0.82 28.86 1.09
C THR A 134 0.87 27.63 0.20
N GLU A 135 2.05 27.10 -0.12
CA GLU A 135 2.17 25.85 -0.89
C GLU A 135 1.62 24.63 -0.15
N MET A 136 1.87 24.52 1.15
CA MET A 136 1.31 23.46 1.99
C MET A 136 -0.22 23.48 1.99
N ALA A 137 -0.84 24.67 2.04
CA ALA A 137 -2.29 24.82 2.04
C ALA A 137 -2.97 24.30 0.76
N LYS A 138 -2.23 24.16 -0.36
CA LYS A 138 -2.73 23.57 -1.61
C LYS A 138 -2.79 22.04 -1.57
N PHE A 139 -2.07 21.41 -0.65
CA PHE A 139 -1.88 19.95 -0.62
C PHE A 139 -3.19 19.15 -0.51
N PRO A 140 -4.16 19.51 0.35
CA PRO A 140 -5.43 18.78 0.43
C PRO A 140 -6.19 18.79 -0.90
N ALA A 141 -6.32 19.96 -1.55
CA ALA A 141 -7.02 20.08 -2.83
C ALA A 141 -6.33 19.30 -3.95
N ARG A 142 -5.00 19.35 -4.03
CA ARG A 142 -4.19 18.58 -5.00
C ARG A 142 -4.39 17.07 -4.82
N LYS A 143 -4.34 16.58 -3.58
CA LYS A 143 -4.54 15.17 -3.22
C LYS A 143 -5.94 14.68 -3.57
N THR A 144 -6.97 15.42 -3.14
CA THR A 144 -8.36 15.06 -3.40
C THR A 144 -8.63 15.00 -4.90
N ARG A 145 -8.20 16.00 -5.67
CA ARG A 145 -8.41 16.00 -7.13
C ARG A 145 -7.80 14.77 -7.80
N LEU A 146 -6.58 14.40 -7.42
CA LEU A 146 -5.88 13.25 -7.99
C LEU A 146 -6.59 11.92 -7.65
N TYR A 147 -6.82 11.65 -6.36
CA TYR A 147 -7.31 10.34 -5.93
C TYR A 147 -8.82 10.16 -6.15
N TYR A 148 -9.59 11.25 -6.08
CA TYR A 148 -11.01 11.20 -6.39
C TYR A 148 -11.25 10.85 -7.87
N ALA A 149 -10.45 11.43 -8.78
CA ALA A 149 -10.50 11.09 -10.20
C ALA A 149 -10.08 9.62 -10.45
N MET A 150 -9.07 9.13 -9.73
CA MET A 150 -8.62 7.73 -9.83
C MET A 150 -9.73 6.75 -9.45
N GLN A 151 -10.42 6.96 -8.33
CA GLN A 151 -11.52 6.09 -7.91
C GLN A 151 -12.73 6.19 -8.83
N ASN A 152 -13.20 7.41 -9.09
CA ASN A 152 -14.41 7.60 -9.90
C ASN A 152 -14.19 7.17 -11.35
N GLY A 153 -12.96 7.25 -11.86
CA GLY A 153 -12.64 6.71 -13.18
C GLY A 153 -12.88 5.21 -13.28
N VAL A 154 -12.59 4.42 -12.24
CA VAL A 154 -12.92 2.98 -12.21
C VAL A 154 -14.44 2.79 -12.27
N LYS A 155 -15.17 3.51 -11.41
CA LYS A 155 -16.64 3.48 -11.39
C LYS A 155 -17.26 3.89 -12.73
N GLU A 156 -16.73 4.91 -13.39
CA GLU A 156 -17.22 5.39 -14.69
C GLU A 156 -16.98 4.38 -15.81
N ARG A 157 -15.84 3.68 -15.78
CA ARG A 157 -15.47 2.71 -16.83
C ARG A 157 -16.17 1.36 -16.68
N VAL A 158 -16.27 0.84 -15.45
CA VAL A 158 -16.76 -0.53 -15.21
C VAL A 158 -17.97 -0.64 -14.27
N GLY A 159 -18.42 0.46 -13.68
CA GLY A 159 -19.54 0.47 -12.74
C GLY A 159 -19.18 -0.01 -11.34
N PHE A 160 -20.15 -0.63 -10.66
CA PHE A 160 -19.99 -1.20 -9.33
C PHE A 160 -19.83 -2.71 -9.39
N ASN A 161 -19.12 -3.26 -8.41
CA ASN A 161 -18.90 -4.69 -8.20
C ASN A 161 -18.19 -5.38 -9.37
N VAL A 162 -17.39 -4.64 -10.14
CA VAL A 162 -16.57 -5.14 -11.25
C VAL A 162 -15.13 -4.68 -11.03
N PHE A 163 -14.18 -5.60 -11.16
CA PHE A 163 -12.76 -5.29 -11.06
C PHE A 163 -12.18 -4.84 -12.40
N GLU A 164 -11.26 -3.88 -12.35
CA GLU A 164 -10.52 -3.37 -13.50
C GLU A 164 -9.01 -3.40 -13.22
N PRO A 165 -8.35 -4.57 -13.34
CA PRO A 165 -6.93 -4.67 -13.05
C PRO A 165 -6.09 -3.75 -13.92
N VAL A 166 -5.11 -3.11 -13.29
CA VAL A 166 -4.30 -2.05 -13.90
C VAL A 166 -2.92 -1.98 -13.24
N GLN A 167 -1.92 -1.71 -14.06
CA GLN A 167 -0.61 -1.25 -13.59
C GLN A 167 -0.56 0.27 -13.75
N TYR A 168 -0.50 1.00 -12.64
CA TYR A 168 -0.48 2.46 -12.69
C TYR A 168 0.92 2.95 -13.08
N PRO A 169 1.05 3.74 -14.17
CA PRO A 169 2.34 4.32 -14.54
C PRO A 169 2.89 5.19 -13.40
N GLY A 170 4.17 5.00 -13.04
CA GLY A 170 4.84 5.76 -11.97
C GLY A 170 4.48 5.37 -10.54
N ALA A 171 3.72 4.29 -10.36
CA ALA A 171 3.45 3.68 -9.06
C ALA A 171 4.56 2.66 -8.70
N LEU A 172 4.20 1.43 -8.32
CA LEU A 172 5.15 0.34 -8.10
C LEU A 172 5.18 -0.55 -9.36
N MET A 173 6.32 -0.66 -10.03
CA MET A 173 6.54 -1.37 -11.30
C MET A 173 6.20 -2.86 -11.21
N LYS A 174 6.53 -3.50 -10.08
CA LYS A 174 6.23 -4.92 -9.81
C LYS A 174 4.79 -5.16 -9.37
N GLN A 175 3.93 -4.13 -9.34
CA GLN A 175 2.60 -4.24 -8.76
C GLN A 175 1.48 -4.11 -9.79
N VAL A 176 0.63 -5.14 -9.85
CA VAL A 176 -0.68 -5.07 -10.48
C VAL A 176 -1.70 -4.73 -9.39
N TYR A 177 -2.46 -3.66 -9.61
CA TYR A 177 -3.61 -3.33 -8.78
C TYR A 177 -4.84 -3.94 -9.39
N TRP A 178 -5.80 -4.36 -8.56
CA TRP A 178 -7.12 -4.78 -9.00
C TRP A 178 -8.18 -3.95 -8.26
N PRO A 179 -8.44 -2.72 -8.73
CA PRO A 179 -9.46 -1.85 -8.16
C PRO A 179 -10.87 -2.27 -8.57
N ALA A 180 -11.83 -2.02 -7.68
CA ALA A 180 -13.26 -1.99 -7.99
C ALA A 180 -13.93 -0.91 -7.13
N CYS A 181 -15.13 -0.49 -7.49
CA CYS A 181 -16.01 0.21 -6.55
C CYS A 181 -17.08 -0.78 -6.08
N PHE A 182 -17.32 -0.89 -4.78
CA PHE A 182 -18.37 -1.76 -4.26
C PHE A 182 -19.67 -0.98 -4.04
N ARG A 183 -20.82 -1.65 -4.21
CA ARG A 183 -22.13 -1.17 -3.76
C ARG A 183 -23.07 -2.34 -3.41
N PHE A 184 -23.77 -2.26 -2.28
CA PHE A 184 -24.72 -3.28 -1.82
C PHE A 184 -25.74 -2.69 -0.84
N GLU A 185 -26.87 -3.36 -0.61
CA GLU A 185 -27.90 -2.97 0.36
C GLU A 185 -27.60 -3.52 1.77
N GLU A 186 -28.28 -3.00 2.82
CA GLU A 186 -28.01 -3.37 4.21
C GLU A 186 -28.21 -4.87 4.52
N ASP A 187 -29.11 -5.53 3.78
CA ASP A 187 -29.41 -6.97 3.90
C ASP A 187 -28.64 -7.85 2.90
N GLU A 188 -27.68 -7.27 2.19
CA GLU A 188 -26.84 -7.96 1.21
C GLU A 188 -25.40 -8.15 1.72
N ALA A 189 -24.69 -9.07 1.06
CA ALA A 189 -23.26 -9.24 1.19
C ALA A 189 -22.62 -9.36 -0.21
N LEU A 190 -21.35 -8.98 -0.30
CA LEU A 190 -20.53 -9.16 -1.50
C LEU A 190 -19.46 -10.20 -1.24
N ILE A 191 -19.49 -11.30 -2.00
CA ILE A 191 -18.45 -12.33 -2.00
C ILE A 191 -17.46 -11.98 -3.10
N ILE A 192 -16.22 -11.70 -2.71
CA ILE A 192 -15.08 -11.52 -3.61
C ILE A 192 -14.40 -12.88 -3.74
N GLU A 193 -14.18 -13.35 -4.95
CA GLU A 193 -13.53 -14.63 -5.23
C GLU A 193 -12.38 -14.46 -6.23
N THR A 194 -11.24 -15.10 -5.99
CA THR A 194 -10.12 -15.13 -6.93
C THR A 194 -9.28 -16.39 -6.78
N ASP A 195 -8.70 -16.82 -7.90
CA ASP A 195 -7.55 -17.70 -7.89
C ASP A 195 -6.33 -16.99 -7.27
N LEU A 196 -5.38 -17.77 -6.77
CA LEU A 196 -4.13 -17.26 -6.22
C LEU A 196 -2.97 -17.56 -7.18
N PRO A 197 -2.11 -16.58 -7.51
CA PRO A 197 -0.88 -16.82 -8.26
C PRO A 197 0.00 -17.88 -7.57
N GLU A 198 0.71 -18.73 -8.32
CA GLU A 198 1.52 -19.80 -7.73
C GLU A 198 2.69 -19.18 -6.93
N ARG A 199 3.45 -18.29 -7.56
CA ARG A 199 4.41 -17.39 -6.92
C ARG A 199 3.73 -16.07 -6.57
N ARG A 200 3.54 -15.83 -5.28
CA ARG A 200 2.88 -14.63 -4.73
C ARG A 200 3.63 -14.05 -3.51
N PRO A 201 4.76 -13.34 -3.71
CA PRO A 201 5.58 -12.81 -2.62
C PRO A 201 4.79 -11.90 -1.67
N TYR A 202 3.89 -11.09 -2.23
CA TYR A 202 2.95 -10.29 -1.46
C TYR A 202 1.65 -10.05 -2.24
N TRP A 203 0.53 -10.14 -1.54
CA TRP A 203 -0.75 -9.68 -2.05
C TRP A 203 -1.65 -9.24 -0.91
N ASN A 204 -2.57 -8.32 -1.20
CA ASN A 204 -3.57 -7.91 -0.24
C ASN A 204 -4.87 -7.44 -0.90
N ILE A 205 -5.85 -7.17 -0.05
CA ILE A 205 -7.09 -6.49 -0.36
C ILE A 205 -7.39 -5.49 0.76
N GLN A 206 -7.84 -4.29 0.39
CA GLN A 206 -8.35 -3.31 1.33
C GLN A 206 -9.65 -2.67 0.83
N LEU A 207 -10.42 -2.15 1.76
CA LEU A 207 -11.54 -1.28 1.49
C LEU A 207 -11.14 0.19 1.66
N ASN A 208 -11.72 1.03 0.81
CA ASN A 208 -11.61 2.48 0.87
C ASN A 208 -13.01 3.11 0.92
N ASP A 209 -13.09 4.32 1.45
CA ASP A 209 -14.30 5.14 1.38
C ASP A 209 -14.56 5.66 -0.05
N PRO A 210 -15.70 6.33 -0.33
CA PRO A 210 -15.98 6.97 -1.62
C PRO A 210 -14.99 8.06 -2.06
N TYR A 211 -14.03 8.45 -1.21
CA TYR A 211 -13.05 9.49 -1.44
C TYR A 211 -11.60 8.97 -1.50
N PHE A 212 -11.41 7.64 -1.66
CA PHE A 212 -10.12 6.95 -1.77
C PHE A 212 -9.30 6.91 -0.46
N ASN A 213 -9.90 7.23 0.69
CA ASN A 213 -9.24 7.00 1.97
C ASN A 213 -9.34 5.53 2.33
N ALA A 214 -8.25 4.94 2.83
CA ALA A 214 -8.35 3.60 3.41
C ALA A 214 -9.33 3.66 4.58
N LEU A 215 -10.26 2.71 4.65
CA LEU A 215 -11.12 2.60 5.82
C LEU A 215 -10.27 2.31 7.06
N GLU A 216 -10.80 2.67 8.23
CA GLU A 216 -10.13 2.43 9.52
C GLU A 216 -9.71 0.96 9.59
N TYR A 217 -8.41 0.71 9.66
CA TYR A 217 -7.84 -0.63 9.52
C TYR A 217 -7.11 -1.06 10.77
N VAL A 218 -6.96 -0.22 11.80
CA VAL A 218 -6.36 -0.60 13.08
C VAL A 218 -7.41 -1.29 13.95
N TYR A 219 -8.60 -0.70 14.01
CA TYR A 219 -9.70 -1.14 14.89
C TYR A 219 -10.83 -1.88 14.16
N ARG A 220 -10.72 -2.05 12.84
CA ARG A 220 -11.64 -2.85 12.03
C ARG A 220 -10.88 -3.77 11.09
N LEU A 221 -11.56 -4.80 10.60
CA LEU A 221 -11.06 -5.71 9.58
C LEU A 221 -11.44 -5.19 8.20
N SER A 222 -10.94 -4.01 7.82
CA SER A 222 -11.20 -3.42 6.50
C SER A 222 -10.14 -3.80 5.46
N SER A 223 -9.20 -4.68 5.81
CA SER A 223 -8.15 -5.17 4.92
C SER A 223 -7.66 -6.55 5.34
N LEU A 224 -7.28 -7.36 4.35
CA LEU A 224 -6.66 -8.66 4.53
C LEU A 224 -5.43 -8.76 3.63
N ASN A 225 -4.48 -9.58 4.02
CA ASN A 225 -3.30 -9.87 3.23
C ASN A 225 -3.06 -11.39 3.26
N GLY A 226 -2.21 -11.94 2.42
CA GLY A 226 -2.02 -13.40 2.40
C GLY A 226 -1.37 -14.03 3.64
N HIS A 227 -0.94 -13.25 4.64
CA HIS A 227 -0.60 -13.79 5.96
C HIS A 227 -1.84 -13.99 6.84
N THR A 228 -2.79 -13.05 6.81
CA THR A 228 -4.00 -13.11 7.65
C THR A 228 -5.18 -13.82 6.99
N ALA A 229 -5.24 -13.84 5.66
CA ALA A 229 -6.30 -14.47 4.89
C ALA A 229 -6.36 -15.99 5.09
N LYS A 230 -7.57 -16.55 5.10
CA LYS A 230 -7.83 -17.99 5.05
C LYS A 230 -8.20 -18.41 3.64
N VAL A 231 -7.38 -19.27 3.04
CA VAL A 231 -7.65 -19.84 1.71
C VAL A 231 -8.60 -21.02 1.89
N SER A 232 -9.60 -21.14 1.02
CA SER A 232 -10.54 -22.26 1.00
C SER A 232 -9.83 -23.57 0.62
N SER A 233 -10.42 -24.72 0.92
CA SER A 233 -9.85 -26.04 0.59
C SER A 233 -9.68 -26.30 -0.90
N ASP A 234 -10.45 -25.62 -1.75
CA ASP A 234 -10.30 -25.63 -3.21
C ASP A 234 -9.15 -24.75 -3.72
N GLY A 235 -8.37 -24.13 -2.82
CA GLY A 235 -7.21 -23.30 -3.15
C GLY A 235 -7.54 -21.86 -3.54
N ARG A 236 -8.82 -21.47 -3.55
CA ARG A 236 -9.25 -20.11 -3.91
C ARG A 236 -9.33 -19.20 -2.68
N PHE A 237 -9.12 -17.91 -2.89
CA PHE A 237 -9.38 -16.90 -1.87
C PHE A 237 -10.81 -16.37 -2.00
N ARG A 238 -11.53 -16.32 -0.88
CA ARG A 238 -12.87 -15.73 -0.79
C ARG A 238 -12.95 -14.75 0.36
N ALA A 239 -13.37 -13.52 0.11
CA ALA A 239 -13.64 -12.52 1.15
C ALA A 239 -15.10 -12.07 1.08
N VAL A 240 -15.64 -11.60 2.21
CA VAL A 240 -17.03 -11.15 2.29
C VAL A 240 -17.07 -9.72 2.79
N ILE A 241 -17.67 -8.81 2.02
CA ILE A 241 -18.04 -7.47 2.50
C ILE A 241 -19.49 -7.55 3.00
N ALA A 242 -19.71 -7.15 4.26
CA ALA A 242 -21.03 -7.04 4.87
C ALA A 242 -20.99 -6.02 6.03
N LEU A 243 -22.11 -5.33 6.30
CA LEU A 243 -22.18 -4.33 7.39
C LEU A 243 -22.06 -4.94 8.79
N THR A 244 -22.55 -6.17 8.95
CA THR A 244 -22.49 -6.94 10.19
C THR A 244 -21.61 -8.16 9.99
N ASP A 245 -20.82 -8.52 11.00
CA ASP A 245 -19.96 -9.71 10.98
C ASP A 245 -20.81 -10.98 10.70
N PRO A 246 -20.62 -11.65 9.56
CA PRO A 246 -21.38 -12.86 9.24
C PRO A 246 -20.77 -14.14 9.87
N GLY A 247 -19.72 -14.00 10.68
CA GLY A 247 -19.05 -15.12 11.33
C GLY A 247 -18.23 -15.97 10.36
N VAL A 248 -17.66 -15.36 9.32
CA VAL A 248 -16.74 -16.00 8.36
C VAL A 248 -15.31 -15.47 8.55
N PRO A 249 -14.24 -16.22 8.19
CA PRO A 249 -12.87 -15.80 8.45
C PRO A 249 -12.49 -14.49 7.76
N ASN A 250 -12.68 -14.42 6.44
CA ASN A 250 -12.25 -13.30 5.61
C ASN A 250 -13.33 -12.21 5.47
N TRP A 251 -13.94 -11.82 6.59
CA TRP A 251 -14.88 -10.70 6.60
C TRP A 251 -14.12 -9.38 6.45
N LEU A 252 -14.64 -8.52 5.58
CA LEU A 252 -14.19 -7.16 5.36
C LEU A 252 -15.28 -6.19 5.83
N ASP A 253 -15.01 -5.48 6.92
CA ASP A 253 -15.91 -4.49 7.50
C ASP A 253 -15.82 -3.17 6.72
N PRO A 254 -16.90 -2.74 6.03
CA PRO A 254 -16.91 -1.53 5.23
C PRO A 254 -17.16 -0.26 6.07
N ALA A 255 -17.02 -0.31 7.39
CA ALA A 255 -17.12 0.83 8.29
C ALA A 255 -18.46 1.58 8.25
N GLY A 256 -19.54 0.87 7.92
CA GLY A 256 -20.89 1.45 7.76
C GLY A 256 -21.16 2.00 6.35
N TYR A 257 -20.20 1.93 5.43
CA TYR A 257 -20.40 2.34 4.05
C TYR A 257 -21.06 1.20 3.25
N THR A 258 -22.11 1.53 2.50
CA THR A 258 -22.72 0.65 1.49
C THR A 258 -22.13 0.87 0.10
N GLU A 259 -21.28 1.88 -0.07
CA GLU A 259 -20.51 2.17 -1.28
C GLU A 259 -19.08 2.60 -0.93
N GLY A 260 -18.10 2.16 -1.72
CA GLY A 260 -16.72 2.57 -1.55
C GLY A 260 -15.78 1.98 -2.59
N GLY A 261 -14.48 2.05 -2.34
CA GLY A 261 -13.45 1.43 -3.17
C GLY A 261 -12.98 0.09 -2.62
N ILE A 262 -12.56 -0.80 -3.50
CA ILE A 262 -11.74 -1.97 -3.20
C ILE A 262 -10.41 -1.76 -3.90
N TYR A 263 -9.31 -1.95 -3.19
CA TYR A 263 -7.97 -1.93 -3.76
C TYR A 263 -7.23 -3.19 -3.36
N GLY A 264 -7.10 -4.12 -4.29
CA GLY A 264 -6.20 -5.25 -4.10
C GLY A 264 -4.90 -5.11 -4.88
N ARG A 265 -3.90 -5.90 -4.48
CA ARG A 265 -2.54 -5.87 -5.04
C ARG A 265 -2.02 -7.26 -5.27
N TRP A 266 -1.44 -7.49 -6.45
CA TRP A 266 -0.49 -8.57 -6.72
C TRP A 266 0.88 -7.91 -6.87
N PHE A 267 1.80 -8.12 -5.92
CA PHE A 267 3.17 -7.58 -5.98
C PHE A 267 4.16 -8.70 -6.28
N ASP A 268 4.88 -8.54 -7.39
CA ASP A 268 5.87 -9.48 -7.89
C ASP A 268 5.31 -10.91 -8.04
N CYS A 269 4.05 -11.01 -8.46
CA CYS A 269 3.39 -12.30 -8.70
C CYS A 269 3.63 -12.78 -10.13
N ASP A 270 3.63 -14.11 -10.33
CA ASP A 270 3.79 -14.71 -11.67
C ASP A 270 2.57 -14.57 -12.58
N SER A 271 1.43 -14.25 -11.99
CA SER A 271 0.15 -14.03 -12.65
C SER A 271 -0.67 -13.01 -11.87
N ALA A 272 -1.69 -12.46 -12.51
CA ALA A 272 -2.59 -11.47 -11.92
C ALA A 272 -4.05 -11.86 -12.24
N PRO A 273 -4.58 -12.90 -11.59
CA PRO A 273 -5.97 -13.29 -11.77
C PRO A 273 -6.89 -12.12 -11.42
N VAL A 274 -7.96 -11.98 -12.19
CA VAL A 274 -8.97 -10.94 -12.00
C VAL A 274 -10.03 -11.50 -11.06
N PRO A 275 -10.21 -10.91 -9.86
CA PRO A 275 -11.25 -11.39 -8.96
C PRO A 275 -12.65 -11.09 -9.54
N ILE A 276 -13.65 -11.78 -9.02
CA ILE A 276 -15.06 -11.53 -9.32
C ILE A 276 -15.81 -11.18 -8.04
N ILE A 277 -16.95 -10.50 -8.18
CA ILE A 277 -17.84 -10.18 -7.07
C ILE A 277 -19.21 -10.80 -7.33
N LYS A 278 -19.69 -11.59 -6.37
CA LYS A 278 -21.06 -12.10 -6.34
C LYS A 278 -21.81 -11.43 -5.20
N ARG A 279 -22.94 -10.80 -5.54
CA ARG A 279 -23.87 -10.23 -4.57
C ARG A 279 -24.92 -11.25 -4.17
N VAL A 280 -25.20 -11.35 -2.88
CA VAL A 280 -26.11 -12.33 -2.29
C VAL A 280 -26.88 -11.70 -1.13
N LYS A 281 -28.00 -12.30 -0.70
CA LYS A 281 -28.61 -11.93 0.57
C LYS A 281 -27.73 -12.39 1.72
N LEU A 282 -27.60 -11.55 2.76
CA LEU A 282 -26.78 -11.87 3.93
C LEU A 282 -27.28 -13.15 4.63
N ALA A 283 -28.60 -13.37 4.64
CA ALA A 283 -29.21 -14.57 5.21
C ALA A 283 -28.84 -15.86 4.45
N GLU A 284 -28.55 -15.76 3.15
CA GLU A 284 -28.22 -16.88 2.24
C GLU A 284 -26.69 -17.03 2.07
N LEU A 285 -25.88 -16.16 2.68
CA LEU A 285 -24.44 -16.05 2.44
C LEU A 285 -23.72 -17.39 2.55
N ARG A 286 -24.05 -18.21 3.55
CA ARG A 286 -23.38 -19.50 3.76
C ARG A 286 -23.62 -20.51 2.65
N GLU A 287 -24.78 -20.48 2.00
CA GLU A 287 -25.12 -21.36 0.88
C GLU A 287 -24.28 -21.04 -0.38
N HIS A 288 -23.58 -19.90 -0.37
CA HIS A 288 -22.71 -19.44 -1.44
C HIS A 288 -21.22 -19.54 -1.12
N LEU A 289 -20.86 -20.09 0.05
CA LEU A 289 -19.49 -20.35 0.46
C LEU A 289 -19.24 -21.86 0.48
N PRO A 290 -17.97 -22.32 0.40
CA PRO A 290 -17.66 -23.73 0.59
C PRO A 290 -18.21 -24.30 1.90
N ASP A 291 -18.69 -25.54 1.87
CA ASP A 291 -19.30 -26.21 3.03
C ASP A 291 -18.36 -26.29 4.25
N ASP A 292 -17.05 -26.29 4.01
CA ASP A 292 -16.02 -26.33 5.03
C ASP A 292 -15.59 -24.94 5.54
N THR A 293 -16.30 -23.87 5.14
CA THR A 293 -16.02 -22.50 5.62
C THR A 293 -16.16 -22.43 7.14
N PRO A 294 -15.08 -22.12 7.88
CA PRO A 294 -15.12 -22.10 9.34
C PRO A 294 -16.08 -21.04 9.89
N VAL A 295 -16.68 -21.35 11.04
CA VAL A 295 -17.44 -20.37 11.81
C VAL A 295 -16.49 -19.60 12.72
N VAL A 296 -16.51 -18.27 12.61
CA VAL A 296 -15.81 -17.37 13.54
C VAL A 296 -16.80 -16.88 14.60
N THR A 297 -16.49 -17.14 15.86
CA THR A 297 -17.31 -16.65 16.98
C THR A 297 -17.01 -15.19 17.29
N ALA A 298 -17.93 -14.51 17.98
CA ALA A 298 -17.70 -13.13 18.42
C ALA A 298 -16.46 -12.98 19.31
N GLU A 299 -16.15 -13.97 20.14
CA GLU A 299 -14.93 -14.00 20.96
C GLU A 299 -13.67 -14.11 20.10
N GLN A 300 -13.65 -15.01 19.12
CA GLN A 300 -12.54 -15.14 18.17
C GLN A 300 -12.33 -13.86 17.35
N ARG A 301 -13.41 -13.20 16.93
CA ARG A 301 -13.35 -11.90 16.24
C ARG A 301 -12.77 -10.81 17.13
N ALA A 302 -13.24 -10.73 18.38
CA ALA A 302 -12.71 -9.77 19.34
C ALA A 302 -11.19 -9.99 19.55
N ASP A 303 -10.75 -11.25 19.61
CA ASP A 303 -9.34 -11.61 19.77
C ASP A 303 -8.49 -11.27 18.54
N GLU A 304 -9.02 -11.48 17.35
CA GLU A 304 -8.41 -11.03 16.10
C GLU A 304 -8.19 -9.51 16.10
N LEU A 305 -9.23 -8.73 16.43
CA LEU A 305 -9.15 -7.28 16.53
C LEU A 305 -8.15 -6.83 17.61
N ARG A 306 -8.16 -7.47 18.80
CA ARG A 306 -7.20 -7.16 19.87
C ARG A 306 -5.76 -7.39 19.42
N ARG A 307 -5.48 -8.50 18.73
CA ARG A 307 -4.14 -8.78 18.17
C ARG A 307 -3.74 -7.74 17.14
N ARG A 308 -4.63 -7.43 16.21
CA ARG A 308 -4.41 -6.42 15.16
C ARG A 308 -4.08 -5.03 15.72
N VAL A 309 -4.83 -4.56 16.72
CA VAL A 309 -4.57 -3.28 17.40
C VAL A 309 -3.18 -3.28 18.04
N ARG A 310 -2.85 -4.30 18.83
CA ARG A 310 -1.53 -4.42 19.48
C ARG A 310 -0.39 -4.47 18.46
N ALA A 311 -0.56 -5.26 17.40
CA ALA A 311 0.40 -5.39 16.31
C ALA A 311 0.64 -4.02 15.64
N CYS A 312 -0.42 -3.29 15.27
CA CYS A 312 -0.28 -1.97 14.66
C CYS A 312 0.39 -0.95 15.59
N GLN A 313 0.11 -0.97 16.89
CA GLN A 313 0.71 -0.04 17.87
C GLN A 313 2.22 -0.25 18.05
N ARG A 314 2.74 -1.45 17.77
CA ARG A 314 4.18 -1.76 17.86
C ARG A 314 4.98 -1.27 16.65
N ARG A 315 4.31 -1.03 15.52
CA ARG A 315 4.95 -0.54 14.30
C ARG A 315 5.38 0.91 14.47
N ARG A 316 6.61 1.24 14.07
CA ARG A 316 7.20 2.57 14.32
C ARG A 316 6.63 3.59 13.36
N ARG A 317 5.66 4.37 13.83
CA ARG A 317 5.02 5.45 13.07
C ARG A 317 5.45 6.86 13.52
N TRP A 318 6.34 6.95 14.54
CA TRP A 318 6.79 8.18 15.19
C TRP A 318 8.29 8.12 15.47
#